data_AF-A0A9D2DDP0-F1
#
_entry.id   AF-A0A9D2DDP0-F1
#
_cell.length_a   1.000
_cell.length_b   1.000
_cell.length_c   1.000
_cell.angle_alpha   90.00
_cell.angle_beta   90.00
_cell.angle_gamma   90.00
#
_symmetry.space_group_name_H-M   'P 1'
#
loop_
_entity.id
_entity.type
_entity.pdbx_description
1 polymer ?
#
loop_
_entity_poly.entity_id
_entity_poly.type
_entity_poly.pdbx_seq_one_letter_code
_entity_poly.pdbx_strand_id
1 'polypeptide(L)'
;MMTEKKDKQTHERQWELFAEAVPLIWHQRERILTDPQLFGARTPMRIRMAYVSMKDSGPYPLGVVVRAWTEHAENYMRLCPKCGGRMLIYSFSGSPLSGRSSHSATCTACGYQQRHVDEGSFGRLASPIMRIASEYRDLPEDDALSLEEAVNLLKRL
;
A
#
# COMPACT_ATOMS: atom_id res chain seq x y z
N MET A 1 24.64 -12.35 10.10
CA MET A 1 23.60 -13.11 10.83
C MET A 1 22.78 -12.28 11.83
N MET A 2 23.33 -11.37 12.64
CA MET A 2 22.51 -10.53 13.56
C MET A 2 21.83 -9.35 12.85
N THR A 3 22.47 -8.77 11.83
CA THR A 3 21.94 -7.67 11.01
C THR A 3 20.73 -8.08 10.18
N GLU A 4 20.80 -9.22 9.48
CA GLU A 4 19.69 -9.73 8.64
C GLU A 4 18.41 -10.05 9.43
N LYS A 5 18.54 -10.55 10.67
CA LYS A 5 17.39 -10.80 11.55
C LYS A 5 16.72 -9.48 11.98
N LYS A 6 17.51 -8.46 12.28
CA LYS A 6 17.02 -7.14 12.72
C LYS A 6 16.33 -6.40 11.57
N ASP A 7 16.85 -6.52 10.35
CA ASP A 7 16.26 -5.93 9.16
C ASP A 7 14.94 -6.62 8.79
N LYS A 8 14.87 -7.95 8.88
CA LYS A 8 13.63 -8.71 8.63
C LYS A 8 12.52 -8.33 9.61
N GLN A 9 12.84 -8.27 10.91
CA GLN A 9 11.89 -7.90 11.95
C GLN A 9 11.38 -6.46 11.79
N THR A 10 12.26 -5.54 11.41
CA THR A 10 11.89 -4.13 11.14
C THR A 10 10.94 -4.04 9.95
N HIS A 11 11.23 -4.77 8.88
CA HIS A 11 10.37 -4.81 7.69
C HIS A 11 9.00 -5.43 7.98
N GLU A 12 8.92 -6.53 8.73
CA GLU A 12 7.65 -7.13 9.15
C GLU A 12 6.80 -6.15 9.96
N ARG A 13 7.40 -5.44 10.92
CA ARG A 13 6.72 -4.43 11.73
C ARG A 13 6.16 -3.28 10.92
N GLN A 14 6.88 -2.83 9.87
CA GLN A 14 6.39 -1.79 8.97
C GLN A 14 5.16 -2.24 8.17
N TRP A 15 5.13 -3.50 7.72
CA TRP A 15 3.96 -4.06 7.04
C TRP A 15 2.76 -4.24 7.96
N GLU A 16 2.99 -4.66 9.20
CA GLU A 16 1.93 -4.76 10.22
C GLU A 16 1.33 -3.39 10.53
N LEU A 17 2.18 -2.39 10.80
CA LEU A 17 1.76 -1.01 11.00
C LEU A 17 0.94 -0.51 9.81
N PHE A 18 1.39 -0.77 8.58
CA PHE A 18 0.67 -0.35 7.38
C PHE A 18 -0.70 -1.02 7.26
N ALA A 19 -0.74 -2.34 7.45
CA ALA A 19 -1.97 -3.13 7.40
C ALA A 19 -3.00 -2.68 8.45
N GLU A 20 -2.55 -2.38 9.66
CA GLU A 20 -3.39 -1.86 10.75
C GLU A 20 -3.85 -0.43 10.52
N ALA A 21 -3.03 0.40 9.89
CA ALA A 21 -3.33 1.81 9.64
C ALA A 21 -4.32 2.02 8.48
N VAL A 22 -4.59 1.02 7.63
CA VAL A 22 -5.49 1.16 6.46
C VAL A 22 -6.82 1.85 6.78
N PRO A 23 -7.57 1.51 7.85
CA PRO A 23 -8.83 2.19 8.16
C PRO A 23 -8.65 3.69 8.44
N LEU A 24 -7.62 4.06 9.20
CA LEU A 24 -7.29 5.45 9.51
C LEU A 24 -6.87 6.22 8.24
N ILE A 25 -5.98 5.63 7.45
CA ILE A 25 -5.51 6.18 6.18
C ILE A 25 -6.70 6.43 5.25
N TRP A 26 -7.61 5.47 5.14
CA TRP A 26 -8.81 5.62 4.30
C TRP A 26 -9.75 6.71 4.80
N HIS A 27 -9.94 6.81 6.12
CA HIS A 27 -10.77 7.86 6.72
C HIS A 27 -10.19 9.26 6.46
N GLN A 28 -8.86 9.38 6.51
CA GLN A 28 -8.12 10.64 6.33
C GLN A 28 -7.62 10.86 4.88
N ARG A 29 -8.12 10.09 3.91
CA ARG A 29 -7.61 10.09 2.52
C ARG A 29 -7.57 11.48 1.88
N GLU A 30 -8.58 12.32 2.14
CA GLU A 30 -8.66 13.67 1.57
C GLU A 30 -7.49 14.53 2.08
N ARG A 31 -7.22 14.50 3.38
CA ARG A 31 -6.07 15.19 3.98
C ARG A 31 -4.75 14.71 3.39
N ILE A 32 -4.57 13.39 3.25
CA ILE A 32 -3.36 12.80 2.67
C ILE A 32 -3.15 13.27 1.22
N LEU A 33 -4.21 13.40 0.44
CA LEU A 33 -4.12 13.82 -0.96
C LEU A 33 -3.81 15.32 -1.12
N THR A 34 -4.10 16.14 -0.11
CA THR A 34 -3.89 17.60 -0.16
C THR A 34 -2.64 18.08 0.59
N ASP A 35 -2.15 17.31 1.56
CA ASP A 35 -0.97 17.65 2.37
C ASP A 35 0.29 17.03 1.74
N PRO A 36 1.24 17.83 1.23
CA PRO A 36 2.44 17.30 0.56
C PRO A 36 3.31 16.40 1.44
N GLN A 37 3.38 16.64 2.75
CA GLN A 37 4.18 15.82 3.66
C GLN A 37 3.54 14.44 3.87
N LEU A 38 2.21 14.41 4.06
CA LEU A 38 1.47 13.16 4.17
C LEU A 38 1.44 12.41 2.83
N PHE A 39 1.34 13.12 1.71
CA PHE A 39 1.39 12.54 0.37
C PHE A 39 2.73 11.81 0.15
N GLY A 40 3.84 12.48 0.46
CA GLY A 40 5.20 11.98 0.30
C GLY A 40 5.62 10.91 1.31
N ALA A 41 4.82 10.63 2.34
CA ALA A 41 5.20 9.72 3.42
C ALA A 41 5.57 8.32 2.89
N ARG A 42 6.66 7.77 3.41
CA ARG A 42 7.22 6.48 2.99
C ARG A 42 6.33 5.34 3.45
N THR A 43 5.99 4.44 2.53
CA THR A 43 5.24 3.21 2.85
C THR A 43 6.10 1.96 2.57
N PRO A 44 5.77 0.81 3.16
CA PRO A 44 6.41 -0.45 2.77
C PRO A 44 5.91 -0.96 1.40
N MET A 45 4.88 -0.34 0.82
CA MET A 45 4.17 -0.82 -0.37
C MET A 45 5.09 -0.85 -1.58
N ARG A 46 5.34 -2.05 -2.09
CA ARG A 46 6.12 -2.31 -3.30
C ARG A 46 5.53 -3.49 -4.05
N ILE A 47 5.63 -3.46 -5.37
CA ILE A 47 5.19 -4.54 -6.24
C ILE A 47 6.26 -5.63 -6.24
N ARG A 48 5.92 -6.81 -5.72
CA ARG A 48 6.79 -7.98 -5.83
C ARG A 48 6.40 -8.79 -7.05
N MET A 49 7.22 -8.70 -8.10
CA MET A 49 7.03 -9.53 -9.30
C MET A 49 7.88 -10.79 -9.23
N ALA A 50 7.34 -11.88 -9.73
CA ALA A 50 8.14 -13.07 -9.99
C ALA A 50 9.08 -12.83 -11.18
N TYR A 51 10.34 -13.29 -11.07
CA TYR A 51 11.34 -13.37 -12.13
C TYR A 51 11.89 -12.05 -12.72
N VAL A 52 11.46 -10.88 -12.25
CA VAL A 52 11.91 -9.58 -12.78
C VAL A 52 12.08 -8.55 -11.66
N SER A 53 13.23 -7.88 -11.65
CA SER A 53 13.44 -6.65 -10.88
C SER A 53 13.04 -5.45 -11.74
N MET A 54 12.13 -4.60 -11.26
CA MET A 54 11.74 -3.36 -11.92
C MET A 54 12.22 -2.17 -11.10
N LYS A 55 12.85 -1.20 -11.77
CA LYS A 55 13.30 0.07 -11.20
C LYS A 55 12.16 0.85 -10.53
N ASP A 56 10.92 0.63 -10.99
CA ASP A 56 9.72 1.36 -10.54
C ASP A 56 8.76 0.48 -9.71
N SER A 57 9.27 -0.57 -9.07
CA SER A 57 8.48 -1.45 -8.19
C SER A 57 8.13 -0.84 -6.83
N GLY A 58 8.55 0.40 -6.55
CA GLY A 58 8.39 1.09 -5.28
C GLY A 58 9.66 1.04 -4.41
N PRO A 59 9.58 1.42 -3.12
CA PRO A 59 8.35 1.70 -2.37
C PRO A 59 7.58 2.91 -2.88
N TYR A 60 6.25 2.86 -2.83
CA TYR A 60 5.40 3.98 -3.26
C TYR A 60 5.10 4.96 -2.12
N PRO A 61 5.06 6.28 -2.38
CA PRO A 61 4.54 7.26 -1.43
C PRO A 61 3.10 6.96 -1.02
N LEU A 62 2.72 7.36 0.20
CA LEU A 62 1.38 7.11 0.74
C LEU A 62 0.29 7.70 -0.15
N GLY A 63 0.50 8.91 -0.66
CA GLY A 63 -0.41 9.57 -1.59
C GLY A 63 -0.64 8.78 -2.87
N VAL A 64 0.39 8.14 -3.43
CA VAL A 64 0.27 7.27 -4.61
C VAL A 64 -0.61 6.05 -4.31
N VAL A 65 -0.45 5.42 -3.14
CA VAL A 65 -1.30 4.29 -2.73
C VAL A 65 -2.75 4.74 -2.54
N VAL A 66 -2.98 5.88 -1.90
CA VAL A 66 -4.32 6.43 -1.67
C VAL A 66 -5.01 6.85 -2.97
N ARG A 67 -4.27 7.45 -3.92
CA ARG A 67 -4.78 7.71 -5.27
C ARG A 67 -5.18 6.43 -5.97
N ALA A 68 -4.37 5.38 -5.91
CA ALA A 68 -4.71 4.08 -6.49
C ALA A 68 -6.01 3.50 -5.90
N TRP A 69 -6.18 3.55 -4.57
CA TRP A 69 -7.42 3.14 -3.91
C TRP A 69 -8.64 3.96 -4.32
N THR A 70 -8.47 5.26 -4.58
CA THR A 70 -9.57 6.19 -4.83
C THR A 70 -9.97 6.21 -6.32
N GLU A 71 -8.99 6.31 -7.22
CA GLU A 71 -9.21 6.43 -8.67
C GLU A 71 -9.47 5.09 -9.36
N HIS A 72 -9.04 3.99 -8.74
CA HIS A 72 -9.14 2.64 -9.28
C HIS A 72 -9.79 1.67 -8.28
N ALA A 73 -10.82 2.16 -7.60
CA ALA A 73 -11.58 1.44 -6.58
C ALA A 73 -11.98 0.02 -7.02
N GLU A 74 -12.39 -0.14 -8.27
CA GLU A 74 -12.79 -1.43 -8.86
C GLU A 74 -11.66 -2.48 -8.87
N ASN A 75 -10.40 -2.04 -8.85
CA ASN A 75 -9.24 -2.93 -8.84
C ASN A 75 -8.79 -3.24 -7.41
N TYR A 76 -8.80 -2.24 -6.51
CA TYR A 76 -8.21 -2.35 -5.16
C TYR A 76 -9.21 -2.60 -4.03
N MET A 77 -10.52 -2.54 -4.28
CA MET A 77 -11.54 -2.82 -3.26
C MET A 77 -12.07 -4.24 -3.31
N ARG A 78 -12.36 -4.81 -2.14
CA ARG A 78 -13.08 -6.07 -1.96
C ARG A 78 -14.17 -5.91 -0.90
N LEU A 79 -15.12 -6.84 -0.86
CA LEU A 79 -16.11 -6.90 0.23
C LEU A 79 -15.55 -7.69 1.41
N CYS A 80 -15.75 -7.17 2.61
CA CYS A 80 -15.32 -7.82 3.83
C CYS A 80 -16.21 -9.01 4.14
N PRO A 81 -15.67 -10.24 4.26
CA PRO A 81 -16.47 -11.42 4.57
C PRO A 81 -16.99 -11.42 6.02
N LYS A 82 -16.47 -10.53 6.88
CA LYS A 82 -16.88 -10.43 8.29
C LYS A 82 -18.02 -9.46 8.53
N CYS A 83 -18.06 -8.32 7.82
CA CYS A 83 -19.02 -7.25 8.09
C CYS A 83 -19.67 -6.63 6.85
N GLY A 84 -19.37 -7.14 5.64
CA GLY A 84 -19.86 -6.58 4.37
C GLY A 84 -19.26 -5.21 4.00
N GLY A 85 -18.37 -4.67 4.83
CA GLY A 85 -17.68 -3.39 4.60
C GLY A 85 -16.66 -3.47 3.46
N ARG A 86 -16.05 -2.34 3.13
CA ARG A 86 -15.01 -2.27 2.09
C ARG A 86 -13.66 -2.72 2.67
N MET A 87 -12.92 -3.52 1.93
CA MET A 87 -11.52 -3.85 2.19
C MET A 87 -10.65 -3.23 1.11
N LEU A 88 -9.49 -2.69 1.50
CA LEU A 88 -8.51 -2.13 0.58
C LEU A 88 -7.27 -3.02 0.50
N ILE A 89 -6.88 -3.35 -0.72
CA ILE A 89 -5.65 -4.09 -1.00
C ILE A 89 -4.45 -3.20 -0.66
N TYR A 90 -3.70 -3.57 0.38
CA TYR A 90 -2.52 -2.84 0.83
C TYR A 90 -1.21 -3.53 0.42
N SER A 91 -1.27 -4.76 -0.10
CA SER A 91 -0.11 -5.51 -0.59
C SER A 91 -0.54 -6.44 -1.72
N PHE A 92 0.29 -6.55 -2.76
CA PHE A 92 0.10 -7.58 -3.78
C PHE A 92 1.42 -8.00 -4.42
N SER A 93 1.42 -9.21 -4.95
CA SER A 93 2.48 -9.81 -5.75
C SER A 93 1.86 -10.56 -6.92
N GLY A 94 2.68 -10.92 -7.91
CA GLY A 94 2.19 -11.73 -9.01
C GLY A 94 3.17 -11.87 -10.16
N SER A 95 2.65 -12.39 -11.28
CA SER A 95 3.41 -12.62 -12.49
C SER A 95 2.77 -11.87 -13.66
N PRO A 96 3.53 -11.02 -14.37
CA PRO A 96 3.09 -10.45 -15.64
C PRO A 96 2.78 -11.51 -16.70
N LEU A 97 3.50 -12.64 -16.68
CA LEU A 97 3.39 -13.69 -17.71
C LEU A 97 2.13 -14.52 -17.56
N SER A 98 1.80 -14.95 -16.34
CA SER A 98 0.60 -15.75 -16.08
C SER A 98 -0.61 -14.90 -15.70
N GLY A 99 -0.41 -13.61 -15.41
CA GLY A 99 -1.44 -12.70 -14.91
C GLY A 99 -1.89 -12.98 -13.48
N ARG A 100 -1.42 -14.06 -12.84
CA ARG A 100 -1.83 -14.45 -11.48
C ARG A 100 -1.34 -13.42 -10.46
N SER A 101 -2.21 -13.09 -9.51
CA SER A 101 -1.88 -12.25 -8.35
C SER A 101 -2.17 -12.95 -7.04
N SER A 102 -1.42 -12.56 -6.01
CA SER A 102 -1.70 -12.82 -4.61
C SER A 102 -1.76 -11.48 -3.88
N HIS A 103 -2.74 -11.27 -3.00
CA HIS A 103 -2.89 -9.98 -2.34
C HIS A 103 -3.31 -10.09 -0.88
N SER A 104 -3.11 -8.99 -0.14
CA SER A 104 -3.57 -8.81 1.23
C SER A 104 -4.37 -7.52 1.33
N ALA A 105 -5.44 -7.54 2.12
CA ALA A 105 -6.37 -6.43 2.25
C ALA A 105 -6.83 -6.24 3.70
N THR A 106 -7.14 -5.00 4.08
CA THR A 106 -7.69 -4.66 5.40
C THR A 106 -9.06 -4.00 5.24
N CYS A 107 -10.02 -4.42 6.05
CA CYS A 107 -11.35 -3.82 6.12
C CYS A 107 -11.30 -2.44 6.75
N THR A 108 -11.82 -1.43 6.05
CA THR A 108 -11.86 -0.04 6.52
C THR A 108 -12.90 0.19 7.62
N ALA A 109 -13.78 -0.78 7.87
CA ALA A 109 -14.87 -0.66 8.86
C ALA A 109 -14.58 -1.43 10.16
N CYS A 110 -14.14 -2.68 10.07
CA CYS A 110 -13.93 -3.55 11.23
C CYS A 110 -12.46 -3.95 11.47
N GLY A 111 -11.53 -3.47 10.63
CA GLY A 111 -10.10 -3.80 10.74
C GLY A 111 -9.73 -5.24 10.39
N TYR A 112 -10.69 -6.10 10.03
CA TYR A 112 -10.41 -7.48 9.61
C TYR A 112 -9.42 -7.53 8.45
N GLN A 113 -8.39 -8.36 8.58
CA GLN A 113 -7.34 -8.54 7.58
C GLN A 113 -7.50 -9.87 6.85
N GLN A 114 -7.38 -9.84 5.53
CA GLN A 114 -7.14 -11.02 4.70
C GLN A 114 -5.69 -10.97 4.20
N ARG A 115 -4.99 -12.11 4.29
CA ARG A 115 -3.59 -12.22 3.86
C ARG A 115 -3.46 -13.32 2.81
N HIS A 116 -2.66 -13.08 1.78
CA HIS A 116 -2.30 -14.05 0.74
C HIS A 116 -3.50 -14.71 0.03
N VAL A 117 -4.42 -13.88 -0.46
CA VAL A 117 -5.53 -14.33 -1.31
C VAL A 117 -5.06 -14.44 -2.75
N ASP A 118 -4.99 -15.67 -3.26
CA ASP A 118 -4.56 -15.99 -4.63
C ASP A 118 -5.71 -15.83 -5.63
N GLU A 119 -6.06 -14.59 -5.93
CA GLU A 119 -7.07 -14.26 -6.92
C GLU A 119 -6.75 -12.94 -7.65
N GLY A 120 -7.45 -12.72 -8.76
CA GLY A 120 -7.40 -11.47 -9.50
C GLY A 120 -6.36 -11.44 -10.62
N SER A 121 -6.15 -10.25 -11.16
CA SER A 121 -5.20 -10.00 -12.25
C SER A 121 -4.08 -9.09 -11.75
N PHE A 122 -2.85 -9.59 -11.85
CA PHE A 122 -1.66 -8.83 -11.50
C PHE A 122 -1.58 -7.51 -12.29
N GLY A 123 -1.85 -7.53 -13.60
CA GLY A 123 -1.85 -6.33 -14.43
C GLY A 123 -2.87 -5.28 -13.97
N ARG A 124 -4.07 -5.71 -13.56
CA ARG A 124 -5.09 -4.78 -13.03
C ARG A 124 -4.67 -4.09 -11.74
N LEU A 125 -3.80 -4.71 -10.94
CA LEU A 125 -3.24 -4.11 -9.72
C LEU A 125 -1.94 -3.34 -9.98
N ALA A 126 -1.11 -3.79 -10.90
CA ALA A 126 0.21 -3.19 -11.16
C ALA A 126 0.12 -1.94 -12.02
N SER A 127 -0.59 -1.99 -13.15
CA SER A 127 -0.60 -0.90 -14.13
C SER A 127 -1.10 0.44 -13.56
N PRO A 128 -2.19 0.50 -12.77
CA PRO A 128 -2.70 1.78 -12.30
C PRO A 128 -1.75 2.48 -11.32
N ILE A 129 -1.24 1.76 -10.33
CA ILE A 129 -0.32 2.35 -9.34
C ILE A 129 1.03 2.72 -9.95
N MET A 130 1.55 1.93 -10.91
CA MET A 130 2.77 2.29 -11.65
C MET A 130 2.57 3.57 -12.47
N ARG A 131 1.41 3.73 -13.12
CA ARG A 131 1.07 4.94 -13.87
C ARG A 131 1.02 6.16 -12.96
N ILE A 132 0.31 6.06 -11.83
CA ILE A 132 0.26 7.15 -10.83
C ILE A 132 1.67 7.46 -10.31
N ALA A 133 2.45 6.45 -9.92
CA ALA A 133 3.81 6.64 -9.43
C ALA A 133 4.71 7.36 -10.45
N SER A 134 4.52 7.10 -11.75
CA SER A 134 5.30 7.74 -12.81
C SER A 134 5.12 9.27 -12.88
N GLU A 135 3.98 9.78 -12.41
CA GLU A 135 3.65 11.22 -12.31
C GLU A 135 4.43 11.92 -11.17
N TYR A 136 5.05 11.15 -10.27
CA TYR A 136 5.70 11.64 -9.04
C TYR A 136 7.14 11.17 -8.89
N ARG A 137 7.83 10.85 -9.99
CA ARG A 137 9.23 10.36 -9.95
C ARG A 137 10.22 11.36 -9.37
N ASP A 138 9.89 12.65 -9.40
CA ASP A 138 10.74 13.74 -8.92
C ASP A 138 10.36 14.22 -7.50
N LEU A 139 9.54 13.44 -6.76
CA LEU A 139 9.24 13.76 -5.37
C LEU A 139 10.53 13.70 -4.52
N PRO A 140 10.81 14.73 -3.70
CA PRO A 140 11.94 14.69 -2.78
C PRO A 140 11.78 13.57 -1.75
N GLU A 141 12.78 12.71 -1.61
CA GLU A 141 12.77 11.60 -0.63
C GLU A 141 13.45 11.96 0.70
N ASP A 142 14.36 12.95 0.70
CA ASP A 142 15.28 13.21 1.81
C ASP A 142 14.59 13.68 3.10
N ASP A 143 13.44 14.34 2.98
CA ASP A 143 12.64 14.85 4.11
C ASP A 143 11.27 14.13 4.27
N ALA A 144 11.11 12.98 3.61
CA ALA A 144 9.84 12.25 3.63
C ALA A 144 9.57 11.61 5.01
N LEU A 145 8.39 11.91 5.57
CA LEU A 145 7.89 11.28 6.80
C LEU A 145 7.98 9.76 6.70
N SER A 146 8.39 9.11 7.79
CA SER A 146 8.18 7.69 7.96
C SER A 146 6.68 7.37 8.05
N LEU A 147 6.32 6.11 7.80
CA LEU A 147 4.93 5.65 7.98
C LEU A 147 4.44 5.91 9.40
N GLU A 148 5.29 5.71 10.41
CA GLU A 148 4.94 5.91 11.82
C GLU A 148 4.65 7.37 12.13
N GLU A 149 5.48 8.30 11.64
CA GLU A 149 5.25 9.73 11.79
C GLU A 149 3.96 10.16 11.09
N ALA A 150 3.73 9.70 9.86
CA ALA A 150 2.49 9.98 9.14
C ALA A 150 1.26 9.45 9.89
N VAL A 151 1.28 8.20 10.35
CA VAL A 151 0.18 7.62 11.16
C VAL A 151 -0.05 8.42 12.44
N ASN A 152 1.01 8.85 13.13
CA ASN A 152 0.89 9.67 14.33
C ASN A 152 0.30 11.06 14.04
N LEU A 153 0.64 11.68 12.92
CA LEU A 153 0.03 12.94 12.48
C LEU A 153 -1.44 12.79 12.11
N LEU A 154 -1.82 11.64 11.52
CA LEU A 154 -3.21 11.33 11.17
C LEU A 154 -4.08 11.06 12.41
N LYS A 155 -3.51 10.55 13.50
CA LYS A 155 -4.19 10.35 14.78
C LYS A 155 -4.44 11.64 15.56
N ARG A 156 -3.67 12.69 15.30
CA ARG A 156 -3.80 14.00 15.96
C ARG A 156 -4.91 14.81 15.28
N LEU A 157 -6.15 14.40 15.52
CA LEU A 157 -7.38 15.15 15.21
C LEU A 157 -8.42 14.87 16.30
#